data_AF-A0A023GHG5-F1
#
_entry.id   AF-A0A023GHG5-F1
#
_cell.length_a   1.000
_cell.length_b   1.000
_cell.length_c   1.000
_cell.angle_alpha   90.00
_cell.angle_beta   90.00
_cell.angle_gamma   90.00
#
_symmetry.space_group_name_H-M   'P 1'
#
loop_
_entity.id
_entity.type
_entity.pdbx_description
1 polymer ?
#
loop_
_entity_poly.entity_id
_entity_poly.type
_entity_poly.pdbx_seq_one_letter_code
_entity_poly.pdbx_strand_id
1 'polypeptide(L)'
;RRVRLSNRLAQQSKGKTREGADDPLTAGDLSSHRVMYGGLSAAFPAIAIVSEEHTEGDHDTAVNLLSRARALRGLIGDDVLVPAQAVTVWIDPLDATQEYTENLLDYVTTMVCVAVHGSPVIGVIHQPFLNKTTWGWVGHGSNVQAPPHSDVAETNVVVVSRSHAGEVESLAKKAFGQDVKVVPAGGAGYKVLQLVEGHADAYLHSSAIKKWDVCAGNALLASLGGRMTALDGTNLGYSLEGSQVHLGGLLASVHNHGRMLDAVRKVRPPKP
;
A
#
# COMPACT_ATOMS: atom_id res chain seq x y z
N ARG A 1 -15.85 7.76 -3.60
CA ARG A 1 -17.23 7.30 -3.97
C ARG A 1 -18.17 8.41 -4.45
N ARG A 2 -18.58 9.39 -3.62
CA ARG A 2 -19.54 10.45 -4.01
C ARG A 2 -19.17 11.18 -5.30
N VAL A 3 -17.90 11.58 -5.41
CA VAL A 3 -17.33 12.22 -6.62
C VAL A 3 -17.55 11.35 -7.86
N ARG A 4 -17.11 10.09 -7.84
CA ARG A 4 -17.31 9.13 -8.94
C ARG A 4 -18.77 8.96 -9.34
N LEU A 5 -19.65 8.69 -8.38
CA LEU A 5 -21.07 8.44 -8.66
C LEU A 5 -21.80 9.67 -9.23
N SER A 6 -21.28 10.87 -8.95
CA SER A 6 -21.80 12.11 -9.52
C SER A 6 -21.23 12.46 -10.90
N ASN A 7 -20.31 11.65 -11.45
CA ASN A 7 -19.54 11.90 -12.67
C ASN A 7 -18.78 13.25 -12.69
N ARG A 8 -18.46 13.80 -11.51
CA ARG A 8 -17.72 15.07 -11.35
C ARG A 8 -16.26 14.81 -11.01
N LEU A 9 -15.58 13.98 -11.82
CA LEU A 9 -14.19 13.63 -11.56
C LEU A 9 -13.27 14.85 -11.52
N ALA A 10 -13.54 15.87 -12.35
CA ALA A 10 -12.65 17.02 -12.53
C ALA A 10 -11.19 16.55 -12.73
N GLN A 11 -11.00 15.62 -13.66
CA GLN A 11 -9.70 15.02 -13.93
C GLN A 11 -8.71 16.06 -14.44
N GLN A 12 -7.54 16.07 -13.83
CA GLN A 12 -6.37 16.86 -14.19
C GLN A 12 -5.17 15.91 -14.31
N SER A 13 -4.06 16.40 -14.86
CA SER A 13 -2.79 15.66 -14.89
C SER A 13 -1.78 16.38 -13.99
N LYS A 14 -1.14 15.65 -13.08
CA LYS A 14 0.00 16.12 -12.26
C LYS A 14 1.31 16.16 -13.05
N GLY A 15 1.27 15.74 -14.32
CA GLY A 15 2.43 15.59 -15.19
C GLY A 15 2.53 14.16 -15.70
N LYS A 16 3.77 13.71 -15.91
CA LYS A 16 4.05 12.34 -16.31
C LYS A 16 4.70 11.58 -15.15
N THR A 17 4.35 10.30 -15.02
CA THR A 17 5.13 9.38 -14.18
C THR A 17 6.55 9.26 -14.72
N ARG A 18 7.47 8.65 -13.96
CA ARG A 18 8.85 8.42 -14.42
C ARG A 18 8.92 7.59 -15.71
N GLU A 19 7.85 6.85 -15.98
CA GLU A 19 7.68 5.95 -17.10
C GLU A 19 6.97 6.63 -18.29
N GLY A 20 6.60 7.91 -18.17
CA GLY A 20 6.02 8.71 -19.25
C GLY A 20 4.50 8.60 -19.41
N ALA A 21 3.82 7.86 -18.53
CA ALA A 21 2.35 7.82 -18.47
C ALA A 21 1.79 9.09 -17.82
N ASP A 22 0.56 9.50 -18.17
CA ASP A 22 -0.10 10.59 -17.43
C ASP A 22 -0.32 10.17 -15.98
N ASP A 23 -0.08 11.09 -15.05
CA ASP A 23 -0.34 10.91 -13.62
C ASP A 23 -1.65 11.65 -13.27
N PRO A 24 -2.82 10.96 -13.33
CA PRO A 24 -4.10 11.61 -13.14
C PRO A 24 -4.31 12.08 -11.70
N LEU A 25 -5.04 13.17 -11.56
CA LEU A 25 -5.55 13.68 -10.30
C LEU A 25 -7.02 14.01 -10.46
N THR A 26 -7.85 13.66 -9.48
CA THR A 26 -9.29 13.95 -9.51
C THR A 26 -9.74 14.66 -8.24
N ALA A 27 -10.95 15.20 -8.27
CA ALA A 27 -11.64 15.69 -7.07
C ALA A 27 -11.85 14.57 -6.03
N GLY A 28 -11.78 13.29 -6.43
CA GLY A 28 -11.84 12.14 -5.53
C GLY A 28 -10.60 12.06 -4.64
N ASP A 29 -9.42 12.18 -5.22
CA ASP A 29 -8.13 12.20 -4.53
C ASP A 29 -8.09 13.38 -3.56
N LEU A 30 -8.38 14.60 -4.05
CA LEU A 30 -8.35 15.82 -3.23
C LEU A 30 -9.42 15.83 -2.12
N SER A 31 -10.60 15.27 -2.37
CA SER A 31 -11.63 15.15 -1.33
C SER A 31 -11.23 14.14 -0.25
N SER A 32 -10.58 13.05 -0.64
CA SER A 32 -10.14 11.99 0.29
C SER A 32 -8.94 12.48 1.11
N HIS A 33 -8.00 13.16 0.46
CA HIS A 33 -6.89 13.87 1.09
C HIS A 33 -7.36 14.82 2.19
N ARG A 34 -8.25 15.77 1.86
CA ARG A 34 -8.72 16.78 2.83
C ARG A 34 -9.29 16.15 4.10
N VAL A 35 -10.09 15.10 3.96
CA VAL A 35 -10.69 14.40 5.11
C VAL A 35 -9.64 13.66 5.93
N MET A 36 -8.76 12.88 5.28
CA MET A 36 -7.77 12.06 5.99
C MET A 36 -6.64 12.89 6.57
N TYR A 37 -5.98 13.70 5.74
CA TYR A 37 -4.88 14.57 6.17
C TYR A 37 -5.37 15.61 7.17
N GLY A 38 -6.46 16.33 6.87
CA GLY A 38 -6.98 17.37 7.76
C GLY A 38 -7.47 16.80 9.09
N GLY A 39 -8.23 15.70 9.06
CA GLY A 39 -8.73 15.05 10.27
C GLY A 39 -7.61 14.51 11.17
N LEU A 40 -6.61 13.84 10.59
CA LEU A 40 -5.48 13.30 11.36
C LEU A 40 -4.56 14.42 11.86
N SER A 41 -4.31 15.47 11.07
CA SER A 41 -3.48 16.61 11.50
C SER A 41 -4.12 17.37 12.66
N ALA A 42 -5.44 17.55 12.62
CA ALA A 42 -6.18 18.18 13.71
C ALA A 42 -6.20 17.31 14.98
N ALA A 43 -6.34 15.99 14.83
CA ALA A 43 -6.37 15.07 15.96
C ALA A 43 -4.98 14.83 16.60
N PHE A 44 -3.91 14.88 15.80
CA PHE A 44 -2.56 14.53 16.22
C PHE A 44 -1.52 15.58 15.77
N PRO A 45 -1.59 16.83 16.28
CA PRO A 45 -0.77 17.95 15.79
C PRO A 45 0.74 17.79 16.01
N ALA A 46 1.16 16.87 16.89
CA ALA A 46 2.57 16.61 17.17
C ALA A 46 3.20 15.52 16.28
N ILE A 47 2.40 14.83 15.46
CA ILE A 47 2.83 13.73 14.59
C ILE A 47 3.04 14.25 13.18
N ALA A 48 4.11 13.82 12.52
CA ALA A 48 4.31 14.13 11.12
C ALA A 48 3.37 13.31 10.23
N ILE A 49 2.67 13.98 9.32
CA ILE A 49 1.73 13.36 8.39
C ILE A 49 2.15 13.73 6.98
N VAL A 50 2.32 12.71 6.13
CA VAL A 50 2.67 12.85 4.73
C VAL A 50 1.56 12.22 3.90
N SER A 51 1.01 12.98 2.97
CA SER A 51 0.02 12.51 2.01
C SER A 51 0.58 12.65 0.62
N GLU A 52 0.16 11.79 -0.32
CA GLU A 52 0.50 11.96 -1.74
C GLU A 52 0.07 13.32 -2.27
N GLU A 53 -1.19 13.67 -1.99
CA GLU A 53 -1.76 14.94 -2.45
C GLU A 53 -1.52 16.08 -1.46
N HIS A 54 -1.56 17.30 -1.98
CA HIS A 54 -1.45 18.53 -1.21
C HIS A 54 -2.45 19.56 -1.74
N THR A 55 -3.08 20.33 -0.85
CA THR A 55 -3.94 21.46 -1.22
C THR A 55 -3.56 22.70 -0.44
N GLU A 56 -3.57 23.88 -1.09
CA GLU A 56 -3.51 25.17 -0.40
C GLU A 56 -4.85 25.45 0.32
N GLY A 57 -4.80 25.81 1.61
CA GLY A 57 -5.96 26.26 2.36
C GLY A 57 -6.74 25.19 3.16
N ASP A 58 -7.39 25.70 4.22
CA ASP A 58 -8.18 25.08 5.30
C ASP A 58 -8.27 23.54 5.41
N HIS A 59 -7.62 23.03 6.47
CA HIS A 59 -7.80 21.68 7.04
C HIS A 59 -9.08 21.54 7.88
N ASP A 60 -10.07 22.41 7.67
CA ASP A 60 -11.19 22.64 8.58
C ASP A 60 -12.27 21.53 8.56
N THR A 61 -11.98 20.40 7.91
CA THR A 61 -12.73 19.16 8.14
C THR A 61 -12.22 18.49 9.42
N ALA A 62 -12.45 19.14 10.56
CA ALA A 62 -12.37 18.53 11.88
C ALA A 62 -13.49 17.48 11.99
N VAL A 63 -13.32 16.34 11.32
CA VAL A 63 -14.11 15.16 11.64
C VAL A 63 -13.75 14.81 13.08
N ASN A 64 -14.73 14.75 13.97
CA ASN A 64 -14.52 14.32 15.35
C ASN A 64 -14.19 12.81 15.38
N LEU A 65 -12.96 12.47 14.98
CA LEU A 65 -12.43 11.10 14.90
C LEU A 65 -12.48 10.42 16.28
N LEU A 66 -12.26 11.19 17.34
CA LEU A 66 -12.22 10.69 18.73
C LEU A 66 -13.57 10.12 19.20
N SER A 67 -14.69 10.66 18.72
CA SER A 67 -16.02 10.10 19.03
C SER A 67 -16.24 8.67 18.50
N ARG A 68 -15.53 8.27 17.43
CA ARG A 68 -15.66 6.95 16.78
C ARG A 68 -14.63 5.93 17.25
N ALA A 69 -13.56 6.34 17.92
CA ALA A 69 -12.48 5.45 18.38
C ALA A 69 -12.93 4.42 19.44
N ARG A 70 -14.08 4.65 20.12
CA ARG A 70 -14.61 3.74 21.15
C ARG A 70 -14.93 2.32 20.63
N ALA A 71 -15.18 2.15 19.33
CA ALA A 71 -15.52 0.86 18.76
C ALA A 71 -14.35 -0.15 18.69
N LEU A 72 -13.09 0.31 18.78
CA LEU A 72 -11.90 -0.53 18.63
C LEU A 72 -11.31 -1.04 19.96
N ARG A 73 -11.75 -0.49 21.11
CA ARG A 73 -11.19 -0.83 22.43
C ARG A 73 -11.32 -2.31 22.84
N GLY A 74 -12.19 -3.08 22.18
CA GLY A 74 -12.34 -4.52 22.42
C GLY A 74 -11.55 -5.42 21.48
N LEU A 75 -10.90 -4.87 20.44
CA LEU A 75 -10.20 -5.62 19.39
C LEU A 75 -8.68 -5.56 19.52
N ILE A 76 -8.17 -4.64 20.32
CA ILE A 76 -6.75 -4.32 20.44
C ILE A 76 -6.40 -4.39 21.93
N GLY A 77 -5.26 -5.00 22.25
CA GLY A 77 -4.76 -5.15 23.60
C GLY A 77 -4.22 -3.84 24.19
N ASP A 78 -3.08 -3.93 24.88
CA ASP A 78 -2.50 -2.79 25.59
C ASP A 78 -1.95 -1.70 24.67
N ASP A 79 -1.98 -0.46 25.17
CA ASP A 79 -1.40 0.71 24.51
C ASP A 79 0.13 0.60 24.41
N VAL A 80 0.69 1.10 23.31
CA VAL A 80 2.14 1.25 23.13
C VAL A 80 2.51 2.73 23.17
N LEU A 81 3.33 3.11 24.14
CA LEU A 81 3.81 4.48 24.30
C LEU A 81 5.05 4.72 23.45
N VAL A 82 4.98 5.68 22.54
CA VAL A 82 6.09 6.09 21.68
C VAL A 82 6.21 7.62 21.64
N PRO A 83 7.42 8.18 21.47
CA PRO A 83 7.57 9.62 21.25
C PRO A 83 6.86 10.04 19.96
N ALA A 84 6.11 11.15 19.99
CA ALA A 84 5.38 11.64 18.81
C ALA A 84 6.31 11.86 17.60
N GLN A 85 7.55 12.29 17.84
CA GLN A 85 8.57 12.54 16.81
C GLN A 85 9.08 11.26 16.15
N ALA A 86 8.90 10.11 16.79
CA ALA A 86 9.21 8.81 16.20
C ALA A 86 8.11 8.33 15.25
N VAL A 87 6.93 8.97 15.28
CA VAL A 87 5.76 8.55 14.51
C VAL A 87 5.67 9.34 13.21
N THR A 88 5.43 8.63 12.11
CA THR A 88 5.09 9.23 10.82
C THR A 88 3.86 8.54 10.26
N VAL A 89 2.87 9.31 9.82
CA VAL A 89 1.69 8.80 9.13
C VAL A 89 1.84 9.01 7.63
N TRP A 90 1.68 7.94 6.85
CA TRP A 90 1.69 8.00 5.39
C TRP A 90 0.29 7.76 4.84
N ILE A 91 -0.15 8.60 3.91
CA ILE A 91 -1.49 8.58 3.33
C ILE A 91 -1.37 8.51 1.80
N ASP A 92 -1.97 7.48 1.23
CA ASP A 92 -2.42 7.52 -0.16
C ASP A 92 -3.94 7.73 -0.13
N PRO A 93 -4.41 8.94 -0.50
CA PRO A 93 -5.82 9.28 -0.36
C PRO A 93 -6.71 8.57 -1.37
N LEU A 94 -6.16 8.08 -2.49
CA LEU A 94 -6.86 7.33 -3.52
C LEU A 94 -5.83 6.60 -4.37
N ASP A 95 -5.57 5.34 -4.02
CA ASP A 95 -4.72 4.45 -4.80
C ASP A 95 -5.48 3.94 -6.03
N ALA A 96 -4.75 3.77 -7.14
CA ALA A 96 -5.30 3.42 -8.45
C ALA A 96 -6.14 4.54 -9.11
N THR A 97 -5.66 5.79 -9.10
CA THR A 97 -6.36 6.92 -9.74
C THR A 97 -6.62 6.69 -11.23
N GLN A 98 -5.70 6.03 -11.94
CA GLN A 98 -5.92 5.64 -13.34
C GLN A 98 -7.15 4.73 -13.48
N GLU A 99 -7.18 3.60 -12.76
CA GLU A 99 -8.32 2.68 -12.73
C GLU A 99 -9.62 3.35 -12.26
N TYR A 100 -9.54 4.28 -11.32
CA TYR A 100 -10.68 5.08 -10.86
C TYR A 100 -11.29 5.92 -11.99
N THR A 101 -10.46 6.53 -12.86
CA THR A 101 -10.94 7.26 -14.03
C THR A 101 -11.61 6.33 -15.05
N GLU A 102 -11.06 5.12 -15.23
CA GLU A 102 -11.50 4.07 -16.16
C GLU A 102 -12.74 3.27 -15.69
N ASN A 103 -13.30 3.58 -14.53
CA ASN A 103 -14.41 2.83 -13.90
C ASN A 103 -14.06 1.42 -13.40
N LEU A 104 -12.79 1.12 -13.19
CA LEU A 104 -12.33 -0.16 -12.68
C LEU A 104 -12.24 -0.11 -11.16
N LEU A 105 -13.42 0.04 -10.54
CA LEU A 105 -13.56 0.48 -9.16
C LEU A 105 -13.10 -0.54 -8.11
N ASP A 106 -12.93 -1.81 -8.49
CA ASP A 106 -12.46 -2.88 -7.60
C ASP A 106 -11.00 -2.69 -7.19
N TYR A 107 -10.19 -2.03 -8.03
CA TYR A 107 -8.78 -1.73 -7.73
C TYR A 107 -8.59 -0.55 -6.78
N VAL A 108 -9.61 0.31 -6.67
CA VAL A 108 -9.48 1.59 -5.98
C VAL A 108 -9.43 1.36 -4.48
N THR A 109 -8.38 1.84 -3.83
CA THR A 109 -8.24 1.80 -2.38
C THR A 109 -7.90 3.17 -1.80
N THR A 110 -8.04 3.31 -0.48
CA THR A 110 -7.41 4.41 0.27
C THR A 110 -6.53 3.79 1.33
N MET A 111 -5.35 4.36 1.56
CA MET A 111 -4.35 3.74 2.42
C MET A 111 -3.85 4.71 3.49
N VAL A 112 -3.77 4.22 4.72
CA VAL A 112 -3.18 4.94 5.84
C VAL A 112 -2.22 4.02 6.57
N CYS A 113 -1.01 4.49 6.81
CA CYS A 113 0.04 3.78 7.51
C CYS A 113 0.52 4.59 8.71
N VAL A 114 0.80 3.93 9.83
CA VAL A 114 1.58 4.50 10.93
C VAL A 114 2.92 3.80 10.97
N ALA A 115 3.99 4.55 10.78
CA ALA A 115 5.36 4.10 10.95
C ALA A 115 5.95 4.65 12.26
N VAL A 116 6.69 3.80 12.98
CA VAL A 116 7.42 4.15 14.21
C VAL A 116 8.90 3.92 13.97
N HIS A 117 9.73 4.94 14.15
CA HIS A 117 11.15 4.92 13.79
C HIS A 117 11.39 4.42 12.34
N GLY A 118 10.51 4.83 11.43
CA GLY A 118 10.55 4.42 10.03
C GLY A 118 10.17 2.96 9.76
N SER A 119 9.78 2.17 10.78
CA SER A 119 9.24 0.82 10.59
C SER A 119 7.71 0.86 10.50
N PRO A 120 7.07 0.17 9.55
CA PRO A 120 5.61 0.21 9.39
C PRO A 120 4.93 -0.64 10.47
N VAL A 121 4.08 -0.04 11.31
CA VAL A 121 3.49 -0.71 12.49
C VAL A 121 1.98 -0.90 12.36
N ILE A 122 1.26 0.09 11.82
CA ILE A 122 -0.19 0.01 11.59
C ILE A 122 -0.45 0.26 10.11
N GLY A 123 -1.25 -0.60 9.49
CA GLY A 123 -1.68 -0.47 8.10
C GLY A 123 -3.18 -0.58 7.99
N VAL A 124 -3.82 0.35 7.28
CA VAL A 124 -5.24 0.35 6.96
C VAL A 124 -5.39 0.51 5.46
N ILE A 125 -6.06 -0.44 4.82
CA ILE A 125 -6.44 -0.40 3.41
C ILE A 125 -7.96 -0.49 3.34
N HIS A 126 -8.59 0.50 2.73
CA HIS A 126 -10.03 0.54 2.56
C HIS A 126 -10.39 0.49 1.07
N GLN A 127 -11.32 -0.38 0.70
CA GLN A 127 -11.91 -0.49 -0.64
C GLN A 127 -13.25 0.27 -0.65
N PRO A 128 -13.29 1.57 -1.01
CA PRO A 128 -14.46 2.43 -0.85
C PRO A 128 -15.68 2.01 -1.68
N PHE A 129 -15.50 1.22 -2.73
CA PHE A 129 -16.58 0.73 -3.59
C PHE A 129 -17.14 -0.63 -3.16
N LEU A 130 -16.37 -1.39 -2.40
CA LEU A 130 -16.82 -2.63 -1.74
C LEU A 130 -17.25 -2.41 -0.28
N ASN A 131 -17.01 -1.20 0.25
CA ASN A 131 -17.25 -0.85 1.65
C ASN A 131 -16.55 -1.82 2.63
N LYS A 132 -15.34 -2.24 2.28
CA LYS A 132 -14.52 -3.19 3.04
C LYS A 132 -13.28 -2.49 3.54
N THR A 133 -12.95 -2.69 4.82
CA THR A 133 -11.70 -2.19 5.42
C THR A 133 -10.92 -3.36 5.95
N THR A 134 -9.65 -3.44 5.56
CA THR A 134 -8.67 -4.40 6.09
C THR A 134 -7.62 -3.62 6.87
N TRP A 135 -7.31 -4.06 8.08
CA TRP A 135 -6.30 -3.43 8.91
C TRP A 135 -5.47 -4.43 9.70
N GLY A 136 -4.26 -4.02 10.05
CA GLY A 136 -3.35 -4.77 10.90
C GLY A 136 -2.48 -3.84 11.73
N TRP A 137 -2.21 -4.26 12.95
CA TRP A 137 -1.22 -3.70 13.87
C TRP A 137 -0.23 -4.82 14.20
N VAL A 138 1.01 -4.65 13.71
CA VAL A 138 2.12 -5.59 13.91
C VAL A 138 2.30 -5.92 15.38
N GLY A 139 2.15 -7.19 15.75
CA GLY A 139 2.31 -7.70 17.11
C GLY A 139 1.06 -7.58 18.02
N HIS A 140 0.00 -6.91 17.58
CA HIS A 140 -1.20 -6.69 18.40
C HIS A 140 -2.47 -7.31 17.81
N GLY A 141 -2.65 -7.28 16.49
CA GLY A 141 -3.77 -7.95 15.84
C GLY A 141 -4.16 -7.36 14.50
N SER A 142 -5.13 -7.99 13.86
CA SER A 142 -5.68 -7.63 12.55
C SER A 142 -7.13 -8.09 12.46
N ASN A 143 -7.93 -7.51 11.57
CA ASN A 143 -9.28 -8.01 11.28
C ASN A 143 -9.31 -9.08 10.18
N VAL A 144 -8.15 -9.57 9.77
CA VAL A 144 -7.93 -10.62 8.78
C VAL A 144 -6.95 -11.63 9.33
N GLN A 145 -7.03 -12.86 8.85
CA GLN A 145 -6.09 -13.93 9.20
C GLN A 145 -5.17 -14.19 8.03
N ALA A 146 -3.96 -14.66 8.31
CA ALA A 146 -3.05 -15.10 7.26
C ALA A 146 -3.72 -16.26 6.47
N PRO A 147 -3.64 -16.28 5.13
CA PRO A 147 -4.07 -17.44 4.36
C PRO A 147 -3.31 -18.69 4.82
N PRO A 148 -3.90 -19.89 4.68
CA PRO A 148 -3.23 -21.14 5.04
C PRO A 148 -1.86 -21.24 4.38
N HIS A 149 -0.86 -21.68 5.14
CA HIS A 149 0.44 -22.01 4.57
C HIS A 149 0.28 -23.24 3.69
N SER A 150 0.56 -23.11 2.40
CA SER A 150 0.76 -24.27 1.55
C SER A 150 2.21 -24.71 1.71
N ASP A 151 2.41 -25.94 2.19
CA ASP A 151 3.75 -26.57 2.23
C ASP A 151 4.28 -26.88 0.82
N VAL A 152 3.46 -26.67 -0.21
CA VAL A 152 3.88 -26.82 -1.61
C VAL A 152 4.91 -25.75 -1.94
N ALA A 153 6.08 -26.22 -2.39
CA ALA A 153 7.24 -25.39 -2.66
C ALA A 153 7.11 -24.50 -3.93
N GLU A 154 5.93 -24.38 -4.52
CA GLU A 154 5.72 -23.73 -5.80
C GLU A 154 5.04 -22.37 -5.63
N THR A 155 5.49 -21.39 -6.40
CA THR A 155 4.83 -20.08 -6.49
C THR A 155 3.96 -20.14 -7.75
N ASN A 156 2.65 -20.11 -7.60
CA ASN A 156 1.71 -20.38 -8.69
C ASN A 156 1.10 -19.10 -9.26
N VAL A 157 0.85 -18.11 -8.41
CA VAL A 157 0.18 -16.87 -8.80
C VAL A 157 0.98 -15.67 -8.34
N VAL A 158 1.40 -14.84 -9.30
CA VAL A 158 2.12 -13.58 -9.04
C VAL A 158 1.28 -12.42 -9.53
N VAL A 159 0.95 -11.50 -8.63
CA VAL A 159 0.27 -10.26 -8.99
C VAL A 159 1.31 -9.19 -9.33
N VAL A 160 1.08 -8.46 -10.42
CA VAL A 160 1.99 -7.43 -10.95
C VAL A 160 1.22 -6.16 -11.31
N SER A 161 1.91 -5.04 -11.46
CA SER A 161 1.26 -3.80 -11.92
C SER A 161 0.75 -3.94 -13.36
N ARG A 162 -0.49 -3.52 -13.62
CA ARG A 162 -1.07 -3.43 -14.98
C ARG A 162 -0.25 -2.56 -15.91
N SER A 163 0.22 -1.42 -15.43
CA SER A 163 0.97 -0.44 -16.25
C SER A 163 2.36 -0.92 -16.66
N HIS A 164 2.86 -2.01 -16.07
CA HIS A 164 4.23 -2.52 -16.27
C HIS A 164 4.28 -4.05 -16.47
N ALA A 165 3.21 -4.65 -16.99
CA ALA A 165 3.07 -6.10 -17.01
C ALA A 165 4.23 -6.81 -17.75
N GLY A 166 4.70 -6.28 -18.89
CA GLY A 166 5.66 -7.01 -19.76
C GLY A 166 7.02 -7.35 -19.14
N GLU A 167 7.72 -6.38 -18.54
CA GLU A 167 9.03 -6.63 -17.92
C GLU A 167 8.92 -7.46 -16.64
N VAL A 168 7.90 -7.18 -15.83
CA VAL A 168 7.66 -7.86 -14.56
C VAL A 168 7.20 -9.30 -14.79
N GLU A 169 6.39 -9.54 -15.81
CA GLU A 169 5.97 -10.89 -16.22
C GLU A 169 7.17 -11.73 -16.65
N SER A 170 8.09 -11.17 -17.44
CA SER A 170 9.33 -11.87 -17.81
C SER A 170 10.16 -12.23 -16.57
N LEU A 171 10.28 -11.30 -15.62
CA LEU A 171 10.98 -11.54 -14.36
C LEU A 171 10.31 -12.64 -13.53
N ALA A 172 8.98 -12.59 -13.39
CA ALA A 172 8.21 -13.60 -12.66
C ALA A 172 8.37 -14.99 -13.27
N LYS A 173 8.24 -15.12 -14.60
CA LYS A 173 8.40 -16.40 -15.31
C LYS A 173 9.81 -16.96 -15.21
N LYS A 174 10.83 -16.10 -15.23
CA LYS A 174 12.23 -16.51 -15.02
C LYS A 174 12.49 -16.96 -13.59
N ALA A 175 11.93 -16.27 -12.60
CA ALA A 175 12.14 -16.58 -11.19
C ALA A 175 11.37 -17.81 -10.72
N PHE A 176 10.12 -17.98 -11.16
CA PHE A 176 9.18 -18.95 -10.60
C PHE A 176 8.76 -20.07 -11.56
N GLY A 177 9.23 -20.03 -12.81
CA GLY A 177 8.90 -21.02 -13.85
C GLY A 177 7.90 -20.49 -14.87
N GLN A 178 7.83 -21.15 -16.03
CA GLN A 178 6.99 -20.68 -17.15
C GLN A 178 5.49 -20.86 -16.88
N ASP A 179 5.12 -21.79 -16.02
CA ASP A 179 3.72 -22.11 -15.71
C ASP A 179 3.11 -21.18 -14.65
N VAL A 180 3.91 -20.26 -14.09
CA VAL A 180 3.40 -19.27 -13.12
C VAL A 180 2.36 -18.38 -13.78
N LYS A 181 1.20 -18.26 -13.12
CA LYS A 181 0.14 -17.36 -13.55
C LYS A 181 0.47 -15.93 -13.12
N VAL A 182 0.72 -15.07 -14.09
CA VAL A 182 0.93 -13.64 -13.85
C VAL A 182 -0.39 -12.89 -14.00
N VAL A 183 -0.81 -12.21 -12.92
CA VAL A 183 -2.08 -11.48 -12.86
C VAL A 183 -1.79 -9.97 -12.80
N PRO A 184 -2.06 -9.21 -13.88
CA PRO A 184 -1.90 -7.77 -13.85
C PRO A 184 -3.06 -7.12 -13.07
N ALA A 185 -2.75 -6.24 -12.12
CA ALA A 185 -3.73 -5.48 -11.34
C ALA A 185 -3.33 -4.01 -11.12
N GLY A 186 -4.33 -3.14 -11.06
CA GLY A 186 -4.20 -1.74 -10.63
C GLY A 186 -4.12 -1.62 -9.10
N GLY A 187 -3.59 -0.51 -8.60
CA GLY A 187 -3.55 -0.20 -7.17
C GLY A 187 -2.54 -1.00 -6.34
N ALA A 188 -1.63 -0.33 -5.63
CA ALA A 188 -0.67 -1.01 -4.75
C ALA A 188 -1.38 -1.69 -3.56
N GLY A 189 -2.39 -1.04 -2.99
CA GLY A 189 -3.21 -1.57 -1.91
C GLY A 189 -3.98 -2.82 -2.34
N TYR A 190 -4.60 -2.79 -3.53
CA TYR A 190 -5.29 -3.96 -4.07
C TYR A 190 -4.36 -5.17 -4.23
N LYS A 191 -3.15 -4.96 -4.76
CA LYS A 191 -2.17 -6.05 -4.94
C LYS A 191 -1.77 -6.69 -3.62
N VAL A 192 -1.65 -5.91 -2.55
CA VAL A 192 -1.41 -6.46 -1.21
C VAL A 192 -2.63 -7.23 -0.70
N LEU A 193 -3.86 -6.73 -0.93
CA LEU A 193 -5.07 -7.45 -0.56
C LEU A 193 -5.17 -8.82 -1.24
N GLN A 194 -4.69 -8.96 -2.48
CA GLN A 194 -4.64 -10.28 -3.14
C GLN A 194 -3.76 -11.29 -2.39
N LEU A 195 -2.69 -10.85 -1.73
CA LEU A 195 -1.85 -11.72 -0.92
C LEU A 195 -2.54 -12.08 0.40
N VAL A 196 -3.10 -11.08 1.06
CA VAL A 196 -3.78 -11.25 2.36
C VAL A 196 -5.02 -12.13 2.25
N GLU A 197 -5.70 -12.10 1.11
CA GLU A 197 -6.88 -12.92 0.83
C GLU A 197 -6.53 -14.32 0.27
N GLY A 198 -5.25 -14.59 -0.01
CA GLY A 198 -4.81 -15.87 -0.58
C GLY A 198 -5.12 -16.05 -2.07
N HIS A 199 -5.40 -14.95 -2.78
CA HIS A 199 -5.61 -14.96 -4.24
C HIS A 199 -4.30 -14.93 -5.05
N ALA A 200 -3.20 -14.52 -4.42
CA ALA A 200 -1.86 -14.52 -5.01
C ALA A 200 -0.79 -14.92 -3.98
N ASP A 201 0.29 -15.53 -4.46
CA ASP A 201 1.41 -15.97 -3.63
C ASP A 201 2.45 -14.86 -3.44
N ALA A 202 2.65 -14.03 -4.47
CA ALA A 202 3.61 -12.95 -4.47
C ALA A 202 3.10 -11.70 -5.21
N TYR A 203 3.46 -10.52 -4.68
CA TYR A 203 3.38 -9.24 -5.39
C TYR A 203 4.80 -8.85 -5.82
N LEU A 204 5.02 -8.77 -7.12
CA LEU A 204 6.27 -8.34 -7.72
C LEU A 204 6.13 -6.99 -8.42
N HIS A 205 7.07 -6.09 -8.17
CA HIS A 205 7.18 -4.77 -8.82
C HIS A 205 8.64 -4.50 -9.18
N SER A 206 8.91 -4.04 -10.41
CA SER A 206 10.30 -3.86 -10.90
C SER A 206 10.80 -2.42 -10.92
N SER A 207 9.90 -1.43 -10.82
CA SER A 207 10.17 0.00 -10.99
C SER A 207 10.12 0.77 -9.67
N ALA A 208 10.19 2.10 -9.76
CA ALA A 208 10.08 2.96 -8.61
C ALA A 208 8.68 2.89 -7.96
N ILE A 209 8.61 3.11 -6.65
CA ILE A 209 7.35 3.13 -5.88
C ILE A 209 7.46 4.09 -4.70
N LYS A 210 6.40 4.85 -4.41
CA LYS A 210 6.42 5.86 -3.33
C LYS A 210 6.11 5.20 -1.99
N LYS A 211 6.57 5.81 -0.89
CA LYS A 211 6.36 5.30 0.47
C LYS A 211 4.88 5.14 0.83
N TRP A 212 4.03 6.08 0.43
CA TRP A 212 2.59 6.01 0.70
C TRP A 212 1.90 4.85 -0.03
N ASP A 213 2.37 4.47 -1.22
CA ASP A 213 1.83 3.33 -1.99
C ASP A 213 2.00 1.99 -1.25
N VAL A 214 3.04 1.86 -0.43
CA VAL A 214 3.46 0.55 0.14
C VAL A 214 3.44 0.47 1.65
N CYS A 215 3.50 1.58 2.39
CA CYS A 215 3.63 1.56 3.84
C CYS A 215 2.49 0.79 4.51
N ALA A 216 1.23 1.10 4.14
CA ALA A 216 0.06 0.47 4.75
C ALA A 216 0.02 -1.03 4.44
N GLY A 217 0.32 -1.40 3.20
CA GLY A 217 0.41 -2.79 2.78
C GLY A 217 1.53 -3.56 3.46
N ASN A 218 2.69 -2.92 3.69
CA ASN A 218 3.80 -3.53 4.41
C ASN A 218 3.45 -3.80 5.88
N ALA A 219 2.87 -2.82 6.58
CA ALA A 219 2.40 -3.01 7.95
C ALA A 219 1.35 -4.13 8.04
N LEU A 220 0.40 -4.16 7.10
CA LEU A 220 -0.63 -5.20 7.05
C LEU A 220 -0.02 -6.59 6.86
N LEU A 221 0.89 -6.76 5.89
CA LEU A 221 1.58 -8.04 5.68
C LEU A 221 2.39 -8.45 6.90
N ALA A 222 3.15 -7.53 7.49
CA ALA A 222 3.95 -7.81 8.68
C ALA A 222 3.08 -8.24 9.88
N SER A 223 1.87 -7.70 10.03
CA SER A 223 0.93 -8.11 11.08
C SER A 223 0.47 -9.57 10.94
N LEU A 224 0.61 -10.14 9.74
CA LEU A 224 0.27 -11.53 9.42
C LEU A 224 1.52 -12.44 9.34
N GLY A 225 2.69 -11.94 9.73
CA GLY A 225 3.96 -12.66 9.59
C GLY A 225 4.58 -12.63 8.18
N GLY A 226 3.93 -11.91 7.25
CA GLY A 226 4.42 -11.68 5.90
C GLY A 226 5.53 -10.66 5.82
N ARG A 227 6.08 -10.47 4.61
CA ARG A 227 7.22 -9.58 4.36
C ARG A 227 7.06 -8.82 3.05
N MET A 228 7.55 -7.59 3.05
CA MET A 228 7.74 -6.76 1.86
C MET A 228 9.14 -6.15 1.90
N THR A 229 9.95 -6.40 0.87
CA THR A 229 11.33 -5.91 0.77
C THR A 229 11.58 -5.34 -0.62
N ALA A 230 12.65 -4.57 -0.76
CA ALA A 230 13.22 -4.34 -2.08
C ALA A 230 13.73 -5.66 -2.68
N LEU A 231 13.97 -5.67 -4.00
CA LEU A 231 14.41 -6.89 -4.70
C LEU A 231 15.83 -7.35 -4.34
N ASP A 232 16.64 -6.49 -3.74
CA ASP A 232 17.94 -6.85 -3.17
C ASP A 232 17.84 -7.44 -1.74
N GLY A 233 16.63 -7.44 -1.16
CA GLY A 233 16.35 -7.91 0.20
C GLY A 233 16.42 -6.83 1.27
N THR A 234 16.72 -5.59 0.93
CA THR A 234 16.70 -4.49 1.90
C THR A 234 15.27 -4.21 2.38
N ASN A 235 15.14 -3.93 3.67
CA ASN A 235 13.87 -3.52 4.25
C ASN A 235 13.49 -2.13 3.74
N LEU A 236 12.20 -1.94 3.42
CA LEU A 236 11.68 -0.64 3.05
C LEU A 236 11.53 0.22 4.30
N GLY A 237 12.26 1.34 4.36
CA GLY A 237 12.19 2.31 5.45
C GLY A 237 11.22 3.46 5.16
N TYR A 238 10.50 3.91 6.19
CA TYR A 238 9.43 4.91 6.12
C TYR A 238 9.69 6.16 6.98
N SER A 239 10.96 6.47 7.24
CA SER A 239 11.36 7.72 7.90
C SER A 239 11.03 8.93 7.02
N LEU A 240 10.90 10.11 7.64
CA LEU A 240 10.78 11.38 6.91
C LEU A 240 12.09 11.75 6.19
N GLU A 241 13.22 11.31 6.74
CA GLU A 241 14.54 11.54 6.17
C GLU A 241 14.72 10.74 4.88
N GLY A 242 15.36 11.39 3.89
CA GLY A 242 15.72 10.79 2.61
C GLY A 242 14.59 10.78 1.57
N SER A 243 14.79 9.98 0.52
CA SER A 243 13.85 9.87 -0.60
C SER A 243 12.50 9.31 -0.14
N GLN A 244 11.40 9.85 -0.66
CA GLN A 244 10.06 9.28 -0.51
C GLN A 244 9.75 8.17 -1.52
N VAL A 245 10.72 7.86 -2.39
CA VAL A 245 10.60 6.87 -3.45
C VAL A 245 11.64 5.78 -3.27
N HIS A 246 11.19 4.52 -3.30
CA HIS A 246 12.04 3.33 -3.40
C HIS A 246 12.28 3.02 -4.88
N LEU A 247 13.53 2.89 -5.29
CA LEU A 247 13.92 2.73 -6.70
C LEU A 247 14.13 1.27 -7.13
N GLY A 248 14.30 0.36 -6.17
CA GLY A 248 14.77 -1.02 -6.41
C GLY A 248 13.70 -2.02 -6.83
N GLY A 249 12.45 -1.59 -7.04
CA GLY A 249 11.31 -2.51 -7.06
C GLY A 249 11.05 -3.13 -5.69
N LEU A 250 10.08 -4.05 -5.63
CA LEU A 250 9.78 -4.80 -4.42
C LEU A 250 9.28 -6.20 -4.72
N LEU A 251 9.42 -7.05 -3.71
CA LEU A 251 8.72 -8.32 -3.57
C LEU A 251 7.92 -8.27 -2.28
N ALA A 252 6.68 -8.75 -2.31
CA ALA A 252 5.85 -8.94 -1.13
C ALA A 252 5.23 -10.35 -1.15
N SER A 253 5.15 -11.00 0.00
CA SER A 253 4.46 -12.27 0.17
C SER A 253 4.05 -12.48 1.63
N VAL A 254 3.01 -13.27 1.87
CA VAL A 254 2.65 -13.70 3.24
C VAL A 254 3.60 -14.81 3.69
N HIS A 255 3.87 -15.76 2.81
CA HIS A 255 4.66 -16.96 3.10
C HIS A 255 5.88 -17.06 2.18
N ASN A 256 6.84 -17.91 2.54
CA ASN A 256 7.96 -18.32 1.69
C ASN A 256 8.81 -17.17 1.10
N HIS A 257 8.82 -16.00 1.74
CA HIS A 257 9.43 -14.78 1.21
C HIS A 257 10.92 -14.94 0.86
N GLY A 258 11.71 -15.53 1.77
CA GLY A 258 13.15 -15.74 1.54
C GLY A 258 13.43 -16.57 0.28
N ARG A 259 12.70 -17.68 0.11
CA ARG A 259 12.80 -18.53 -1.08
C ARG A 259 12.46 -17.76 -2.35
N MET A 260 11.35 -17.01 -2.33
CA MET A 260 10.91 -16.24 -3.50
C MET A 260 11.91 -15.14 -3.86
N LEU A 261 12.45 -14.45 -2.84
CA LEU A 261 13.47 -13.42 -3.02
C LEU A 261 14.76 -14.00 -3.62
N ASP A 262 15.23 -15.15 -3.13
CA ASP A 262 16.40 -15.84 -3.67
C ASP A 262 16.20 -16.22 -5.13
N ALA A 263 15.00 -16.70 -5.49
CA ALA A 263 14.66 -17.03 -6.87
C ALA A 263 14.71 -15.80 -7.79
N VAL A 264 14.17 -14.66 -7.33
CA VAL A 264 14.23 -13.39 -8.08
C VAL A 264 15.68 -12.90 -8.22
N ARG A 265 16.48 -12.95 -7.15
CA ARG A 265 17.88 -12.49 -7.17
C ARG A 265 18.77 -13.32 -8.09
N LYS A 266 18.50 -14.61 -8.27
CA LYS A 266 19.21 -15.47 -9.23
C LYS A 266 19.06 -14.99 -10.68
N VAL A 267 17.90 -14.44 -11.03
CA VAL A 267 17.59 -14.01 -12.41
C VAL A 267 17.73 -12.49 -12.62
N ARG A 268 17.81 -11.73 -11.52
CA ARG A 268 18.09 -10.30 -11.49
C ARG A 268 19.10 -10.00 -10.38
N PRO A 269 20.40 -10.25 -10.59
CA PRO A 269 21.40 -9.93 -9.60
C PRO A 269 21.40 -8.42 -9.31
N PRO A 270 21.69 -8.01 -8.07
CA PRO A 270 21.81 -6.60 -7.73
C PRO A 270 22.85 -5.94 -8.64
N LYS A 271 22.54 -4.72 -9.11
CA LYS A 271 23.53 -3.94 -9.85
C LYS A 271 24.70 -3.62 -8.89
N PRO A 272 25.96 -3.75 -9.34
CA PRO A 272 27.13 -3.44 -8.53
C PRO A 272 27.15 -1.97 -8.08
#